data_AF-X1PZN9-F1
#
_entry.id   AF-X1PZN9-F1
#
_cell.length_a   1.000
_cell.length_b   1.000
_cell.length_c   1.000
_cell.angle_alpha   90.00
_cell.angle_beta   90.00
_cell.angle_gamma   90.00
#
_symmetry.space_group_name_H-M   'P 1'
#
loop_
_entity.id
_entity.type
_entity.pdbx_description
1 polymer ?
#
loop_
_entity_poly.entity_id
_entity_poly.type
_entity_poly.pdbx_seq_one_letter_code
_entity_poly.pdbx_strand_id
1 'polypeptide(L)'
;ANIIRHARSKTKTPLWVNEGQILPGGGLIEAYEKIIRYLMENKAEPDGIGFMAHFKEGSLRSIDELWQTYNRFAKFGVPLQLTEFDIDTRNDQLQADYLRDVMTITFSHPSFDAIVMWGFWEGRHWRPNAALWRKDWSIKPAGKMWKELVFEKWWTSEECTTDASGSCEVSAFLGDYEIVVEHAGHTVTTKATVGKTGKTVTVKLRQESQ
;
A
#
# COMPACT_ATOMS: atom_id res chain seq x y z
N ALA A 1 20.57 9.58 -15.94
CA ALA A 1 21.68 8.66 -15.59
C ALA A 1 22.73 9.33 -14.70
N ASN A 2 23.43 10.39 -15.12
CA ASN A 2 24.52 11.01 -14.34
C ASN A 2 24.09 11.46 -12.93
N ILE A 3 22.90 12.05 -12.81
CA ILE A 3 22.34 12.48 -11.50
C ILE A 3 22.21 11.27 -10.56
N ILE A 4 21.60 10.17 -11.00
CA ILE A 4 21.44 8.97 -10.17
C ILE A 4 22.79 8.39 -9.75
N ARG A 5 23.75 8.26 -10.67
CA ARG A 5 25.10 7.77 -10.32
C ARG A 5 25.81 8.70 -9.34
N HIS A 6 25.68 10.01 -9.53
CA HIS A 6 26.24 10.97 -8.59
C HIS A 6 25.59 10.86 -7.22
N ALA A 7 24.26 10.83 -7.12
CA ALA A 7 23.54 10.65 -5.87
C ALA A 7 23.94 9.35 -5.16
N ARG A 8 24.02 8.24 -5.91
CA ARG A 8 24.45 6.92 -5.40
C ARG A 8 25.89 6.93 -4.88
N SER A 9 26.75 7.81 -5.39
CA SER A 9 28.11 8.02 -4.82
C SER A 9 28.11 8.77 -3.49
N LYS A 10 27.01 9.42 -3.12
CA LYS A 10 26.88 10.26 -1.92
C LYS A 10 26.06 9.61 -0.81
N THR A 11 25.24 8.61 -1.10
CA THR A 11 24.38 7.97 -0.11
C THR A 11 24.16 6.48 -0.38
N LYS A 12 23.82 5.74 0.68
CA LYS A 12 23.30 4.37 0.61
C LYS A 12 21.77 4.30 0.66
N THR A 13 21.10 5.43 0.84
CA THR A 13 19.63 5.53 0.82
C THR A 13 19.10 5.14 -0.56
N PRO A 14 18.01 4.35 -0.64
CA PRO A 14 17.36 4.03 -1.91
C PRO A 14 16.97 5.29 -2.70
N LEU A 15 17.18 5.25 -4.01
CA LEU A 15 16.89 6.34 -4.94
C LEU A 15 15.63 6.03 -5.75
N TRP A 16 14.66 6.93 -5.68
CA TRP A 16 13.39 6.82 -6.40
C TRP A 16 13.36 7.78 -7.58
N VAL A 17 12.74 7.37 -8.67
CA VAL A 17 12.18 8.30 -9.67
C VAL A 17 10.71 8.50 -9.35
N ASN A 18 10.19 9.71 -9.52
CA ASN A 18 8.82 10.05 -9.18
C ASN A 18 8.24 10.98 -10.25
N GLU A 19 7.03 10.69 -10.73
CA GLU A 19 6.41 11.50 -11.79
C GLU A 19 4.89 11.55 -11.67
N GLY A 20 4.32 12.68 -12.08
CA GLY A 20 2.88 12.95 -12.16
C GLY A 20 2.29 12.58 -13.52
N GLN A 21 0.96 12.67 -13.65
CA GLN A 21 0.22 12.42 -14.90
C GLN A 21 0.42 11.02 -15.53
N ILE A 22 1.00 10.08 -14.79
CA ILE A 22 1.10 8.67 -15.18
C ILE A 22 -0.21 7.96 -14.88
N LEU A 23 -0.68 8.06 -13.64
CA LEU A 23 -1.95 7.48 -13.21
C LEU A 23 -3.12 8.41 -13.53
N PRO A 24 -3.08 9.72 -13.21
CA PRO A 24 -4.15 10.64 -13.60
C PRO A 24 -4.06 10.96 -15.09
N GLY A 25 -5.12 10.68 -15.86
CA GLY A 25 -5.21 10.96 -17.30
C GLY A 25 -4.29 10.12 -18.23
N GLY A 26 -3.18 9.57 -17.73
CA GLY A 26 -2.32 8.65 -18.48
C GLY A 26 -1.39 9.30 -19.52
N GLY A 27 -1.31 10.63 -19.56
CA GLY A 27 -0.66 11.37 -20.64
C GLY A 27 0.86 11.17 -20.74
N LEU A 28 1.52 10.77 -19.66
CA LEU A 28 2.99 10.62 -19.60
C LEU A 28 3.47 9.18 -19.42
N ILE A 29 2.61 8.17 -19.55
CA ILE A 29 2.97 6.75 -19.37
C ILE A 29 4.17 6.36 -20.25
N GLU A 30 4.08 6.62 -21.56
CA GLU A 30 5.12 6.26 -22.52
C GLU A 30 6.45 7.02 -22.26
N ALA A 31 6.35 8.32 -21.95
CA ALA A 31 7.51 9.15 -21.69
C ALA A 31 8.25 8.71 -20.42
N TYR A 32 7.49 8.40 -19.36
CA TYR A 32 8.07 7.95 -18.10
C TYR A 32 8.69 6.56 -18.21
N GLU A 33 8.02 5.63 -18.88
CA GLU A 33 8.60 4.31 -19.16
C GLU A 33 9.90 4.42 -19.96
N LYS A 34 9.94 5.29 -20.98
CA LYS A 34 11.15 5.53 -21.77
C LYS A 34 12.31 6.03 -20.90
N ILE A 35 12.04 6.91 -19.95
CA ILE A 35 13.06 7.41 -19.01
C ILE A 35 13.57 6.27 -18.13
N ILE A 36 12.68 5.47 -17.55
CA ILE A 36 13.06 4.36 -16.68
C ILE A 36 13.87 3.33 -17.45
N ARG A 37 13.41 2.93 -18.63
CA ARG A 37 14.14 2.03 -19.52
C ARG A 37 15.54 2.55 -19.84
N TYR A 38 15.66 3.83 -20.20
CA TYR A 38 16.96 4.46 -20.43
C TYR A 38 17.86 4.39 -19.20
N LEU A 39 17.32 4.61 -17.99
CA LEU A 39 18.09 4.49 -16.74
C LEU A 39 18.58 3.06 -16.49
N MET A 40 17.71 2.07 -16.72
CA MET A 40 18.05 0.64 -16.58
C MET A 40 19.18 0.23 -17.53
N GLU A 41 19.04 0.57 -18.82
CA GLU A 41 20.03 0.25 -19.86
C GLU A 41 21.39 0.92 -19.63
N ASN A 42 21.42 2.00 -18.86
CA ASN A 42 22.62 2.78 -18.58
C ASN A 42 23.21 2.51 -17.18
N LYS A 43 22.92 1.41 -16.50
CA LYS A 43 23.48 1.11 -15.15
C LYS A 43 23.26 2.27 -14.17
N ALA A 44 22.06 2.83 -14.21
CA ALA A 44 21.61 3.91 -13.37
C ALA A 44 20.17 3.60 -12.92
N GLU A 45 19.90 2.33 -12.63
CA GLU A 45 18.58 1.86 -12.21
C GLU A 45 18.11 2.67 -10.99
N PRO A 46 16.85 3.11 -10.93
CA PRO A 46 16.27 3.54 -9.66
C PRO A 46 16.05 2.30 -8.76
N ASP A 47 16.09 2.51 -7.45
CA ASP A 47 15.75 1.48 -6.48
C ASP A 47 14.23 1.34 -6.29
N GLY A 48 13.44 2.28 -6.83
CA GLY A 48 11.99 2.23 -6.88
C GLY A 48 11.36 3.27 -7.84
N ILE A 49 10.10 3.05 -8.21
CA ILE A 49 9.33 3.89 -9.13
C ILE A 49 8.11 4.46 -8.42
N GLY A 50 8.07 5.79 -8.29
CA GLY A 50 6.97 6.53 -7.68
C GLY A 50 5.99 7.06 -8.73
N PHE A 51 4.72 7.10 -8.34
CA PHE A 51 3.66 7.82 -9.03
C PHE A 51 3.07 8.85 -8.06
N MET A 52 3.12 10.13 -8.44
CA MET A 52 2.55 11.18 -7.58
C MET A 52 1.06 10.94 -7.32
N ALA A 53 0.31 10.47 -8.32
CA ALA A 53 -1.09 10.08 -8.15
C ALA A 53 -2.04 11.21 -7.69
N HIS A 54 -1.78 12.45 -8.11
CA HIS A 54 -2.68 13.58 -7.93
C HIS A 54 -3.86 13.56 -8.90
N PHE A 55 -4.98 12.98 -8.49
CA PHE A 55 -6.18 12.94 -9.31
C PHE A 55 -7.00 14.23 -9.21
N LYS A 56 -7.67 14.57 -10.30
CA LYS A 56 -8.78 15.52 -10.34
C LYS A 56 -9.94 14.85 -11.06
N GLU A 57 -11.16 15.35 -10.86
CA GLU A 57 -12.38 14.77 -11.45
C GLU A 57 -12.26 14.51 -12.97
N GLY A 58 -11.69 15.46 -13.73
CA GLY A 58 -11.49 15.31 -15.18
C GLY A 58 -10.30 14.44 -15.61
N SER A 59 -9.60 13.80 -14.68
CA SER A 59 -8.45 12.93 -14.97
C SER A 59 -8.56 11.57 -14.29
N LEU A 60 -9.73 11.24 -13.73
CA LEU A 60 -10.00 9.91 -13.21
C LEU A 60 -9.89 8.90 -14.35
N ARG A 61 -9.27 7.77 -14.06
CA ARG A 61 -9.19 6.62 -14.97
C ARG A 61 -9.85 5.43 -14.32
N SER A 62 -10.33 4.50 -15.13
CA SER A 62 -10.88 3.24 -14.63
C SER A 62 -9.84 2.46 -13.84
N ILE A 63 -10.32 1.60 -12.95
CA ILE A 63 -9.47 0.74 -12.12
C ILE A 63 -8.67 -0.25 -12.98
N ASP A 64 -9.26 -0.73 -14.08
CA ASP A 64 -8.57 -1.59 -15.06
C ASP A 64 -7.41 -0.88 -15.74
N GLU A 65 -7.58 0.39 -16.11
CA GLU A 65 -6.51 1.21 -16.70
C GLU A 65 -5.36 1.47 -15.72
N LEU A 66 -5.67 1.70 -14.44
CA LEU A 66 -4.65 1.82 -13.40
C LEU A 66 -3.92 0.50 -13.21
N TRP A 67 -4.65 -0.62 -13.13
CA TRP A 67 -4.07 -1.95 -13.01
C TRP A 67 -3.16 -2.31 -14.19
N GLN A 68 -3.55 -1.99 -15.42
CA GLN A 68 -2.70 -2.16 -16.61
C GLN A 68 -1.43 -1.32 -16.51
N THR A 69 -1.54 -0.08 -16.01
CA THR A 69 -0.38 0.79 -15.79
C THR A 69 0.54 0.20 -14.70
N TYR A 70 0.00 -0.31 -13.60
CA TYR A 70 0.77 -0.97 -12.55
C TYR A 70 1.56 -2.16 -13.09
N ASN A 71 0.89 -3.07 -13.80
CA ASN A 71 1.53 -4.22 -14.43
C ASN A 71 2.60 -3.82 -15.46
N ARG A 72 2.41 -2.70 -16.16
CA ARG A 72 3.38 -2.18 -17.12
C ARG A 72 4.69 -1.80 -16.45
N PHE A 73 4.64 -1.03 -15.36
CA PHE A 73 5.84 -0.61 -14.63
C PHE A 73 6.41 -1.70 -13.71
N ALA A 74 5.59 -2.65 -13.25
CA ALA A 74 6.03 -3.80 -12.46
C ALA A 74 7.09 -4.66 -13.19
N LYS A 75 7.08 -4.65 -14.53
CA LYS A 75 8.07 -5.35 -15.37
C LYS A 75 9.51 -4.88 -15.16
N PHE A 76 9.72 -3.71 -14.57
CA PHE A 76 11.07 -3.22 -14.24
C PHE A 76 11.68 -3.92 -13.02
N GLY A 77 10.91 -4.70 -12.27
CA GLY A 77 11.42 -5.53 -11.17
C GLY A 77 11.85 -4.75 -9.92
N VAL A 78 11.49 -3.47 -9.83
CA VAL A 78 11.71 -2.62 -8.66
C VAL A 78 10.37 -2.26 -8.02
N PRO A 79 10.33 -1.97 -6.70
CA PRO A 79 9.10 -1.58 -6.00
C PRO A 79 8.43 -0.34 -6.60
N LEU A 80 7.10 -0.31 -6.50
CA LEU A 80 6.23 0.77 -6.94
C LEU A 80 5.60 1.48 -5.72
N GLN A 81 5.40 2.78 -5.81
CA GLN A 81 4.75 3.56 -4.75
C GLN A 81 3.76 4.57 -5.29
N LEU A 82 2.64 4.74 -4.59
CA LEU A 82 1.90 6.00 -4.65
C LEU A 82 2.56 6.95 -3.65
N THR A 83 3.17 8.02 -4.16
CA THR A 83 4.04 8.90 -3.36
C THR A 83 3.31 10.14 -2.85
N GLU A 84 2.25 10.56 -3.54
CA GLU A 84 1.56 11.83 -3.27
C GLU A 84 0.04 11.70 -3.52
N PHE A 85 -0.57 10.58 -3.13
CA PHE A 85 -1.96 10.27 -3.48
C PHE A 85 -2.95 11.27 -2.87
N ASP A 86 -3.73 11.92 -3.74
CA ASP A 86 -4.90 12.73 -3.40
C ASP A 86 -5.90 12.78 -4.57
N ILE A 87 -7.17 13.13 -4.26
CA ILE A 87 -8.25 13.20 -5.24
C ILE A 87 -8.99 14.52 -5.07
N ASP A 88 -8.77 15.47 -5.97
CA ASP A 88 -9.44 16.78 -5.98
C ASP A 88 -10.76 16.73 -6.74
N THR A 89 -11.85 16.65 -5.98
CA THR A 89 -13.22 16.76 -6.48
C THR A 89 -14.10 17.40 -5.41
N ARG A 90 -15.16 18.09 -5.84
CA ARG A 90 -16.21 18.61 -4.94
C ARG A 90 -17.26 17.55 -4.59
N ASN A 91 -17.24 16.40 -5.27
CA ASN A 91 -18.14 15.29 -5.00
C ASN A 91 -17.51 14.36 -3.96
N ASP A 92 -17.93 14.51 -2.71
CA ASP A 92 -17.39 13.75 -1.57
C ASP A 92 -17.59 12.24 -1.68
N GLN A 93 -18.70 11.81 -2.29
CA GLN A 93 -18.99 10.38 -2.46
C GLN A 93 -18.09 9.77 -3.53
N LEU A 94 -17.93 10.46 -4.67
CA LEU A 94 -16.96 10.07 -5.71
C LEU A 94 -15.54 10.00 -5.14
N GLN A 95 -15.16 10.97 -4.31
CA GLN A 95 -13.86 10.96 -3.64
C GLN A 95 -13.68 9.69 -2.79
N ALA A 96 -14.70 9.31 -2.03
CA ALA A 96 -14.65 8.12 -1.16
C ALA A 96 -14.59 6.82 -1.95
N ASP A 97 -15.43 6.68 -2.97
CA ASP A 97 -15.49 5.48 -3.82
C ASP A 97 -14.18 5.30 -4.60
N TYR A 98 -13.67 6.37 -5.20
CA TYR A 98 -12.42 6.29 -5.94
C TYR A 98 -11.22 6.08 -5.02
N LEU A 99 -11.21 6.67 -3.81
CA LEU A 99 -10.20 6.38 -2.79
C LEU A 99 -10.21 4.90 -2.43
N ARG A 100 -11.39 4.33 -2.14
CA ARG A 100 -11.54 2.90 -1.83
C ARG A 100 -10.89 2.05 -2.91
N ASP A 101 -11.28 2.29 -4.16
CA ASP A 101 -10.91 1.43 -5.27
C ASP A 101 -9.41 1.53 -5.57
N VAL A 102 -8.86 2.76 -5.67
CA VAL A 102 -7.42 2.98 -5.91
C VAL A 102 -6.57 2.40 -4.78
N MET A 103 -6.95 2.64 -3.52
CA MET A 103 -6.21 2.09 -2.38
C MET A 103 -6.25 0.56 -2.37
N THR A 104 -7.41 -0.04 -2.66
CA THR A 104 -7.58 -1.49 -2.67
C THR A 104 -6.75 -2.16 -3.76
N ILE A 105 -6.79 -1.67 -5.01
CA ILE A 105 -5.97 -2.28 -6.08
C ILE A 105 -4.47 -2.08 -5.85
N THR A 106 -4.10 -0.95 -5.25
CA THR A 106 -2.70 -0.66 -4.96
C THR A 106 -2.18 -1.57 -3.85
N PHE A 107 -2.94 -1.73 -2.76
CA PHE A 107 -2.62 -2.65 -1.68
C PHE A 107 -2.57 -4.12 -2.16
N SER A 108 -3.40 -4.47 -3.15
CA SER A 108 -3.47 -5.82 -3.71
C SER A 108 -2.35 -6.14 -4.71
N HIS A 109 -1.63 -5.13 -5.22
CA HIS A 109 -0.64 -5.34 -6.26
C HIS A 109 0.74 -5.69 -5.66
N PRO A 110 1.35 -6.85 -5.98
CA PRO A 110 2.53 -7.38 -5.27
C PRO A 110 3.80 -6.52 -5.40
N SER A 111 3.89 -5.70 -6.45
CA SER A 111 4.98 -4.76 -6.69
C SER A 111 4.86 -3.45 -5.91
N PHE A 112 3.71 -3.15 -5.30
CA PHE A 112 3.55 -1.96 -4.47
C PHE A 112 3.99 -2.24 -3.03
N ASP A 113 4.67 -1.27 -2.41
CA ASP A 113 5.08 -1.36 -1.00
C ASP A 113 4.71 -0.13 -0.16
N ALA A 114 4.18 0.94 -0.77
CA ALA A 114 3.65 2.09 -0.04
C ALA A 114 2.53 2.83 -0.77
N ILE A 115 1.64 3.41 0.04
CA ILE A 115 0.66 4.43 -0.34
C ILE A 115 0.84 5.61 0.61
N VAL A 116 1.27 6.75 0.06
CA VAL A 116 1.47 7.99 0.83
C VAL A 116 0.38 8.98 0.44
N MET A 117 -0.47 9.35 1.41
CA MET A 117 -1.48 10.41 1.23
C MET A 117 -0.81 11.79 1.23
N TRP A 118 -1.14 12.68 0.28
CA TRP A 118 -0.50 13.99 0.18
C TRP A 118 -1.13 15.09 1.04
N GLY A 119 -1.24 14.79 2.33
CA GLY A 119 -1.92 15.62 3.31
C GLY A 119 -3.34 15.13 3.57
N PHE A 120 -3.83 15.38 4.78
CA PHE A 120 -5.13 14.87 5.22
C PHE A 120 -6.09 15.97 5.69
N TRP A 121 -5.58 17.16 6.02
CA TRP A 121 -6.39 18.23 6.62
C TRP A 121 -6.54 19.42 5.67
N GLU A 122 -7.79 19.79 5.39
CA GLU A 122 -8.18 20.87 4.48
C GLU A 122 -7.48 22.19 4.81
N GLY A 123 -7.29 22.51 6.09
CA GLY A 123 -6.70 23.78 6.52
C GLY A 123 -5.25 24.02 6.08
N ARG A 124 -4.53 22.98 5.65
CA ARG A 124 -3.15 23.06 5.15
C ARG A 124 -2.90 22.25 3.88
N HIS A 125 -3.95 21.67 3.30
CA HIS A 125 -3.82 20.94 2.05
C HIS A 125 -3.58 21.90 0.88
N TRP A 126 -2.65 21.56 -0.01
CA TRP A 126 -2.39 22.35 -1.23
C TRP A 126 -3.60 22.37 -2.19
N ARG A 127 -4.47 21.36 -2.07
CA ARG A 127 -5.79 21.23 -2.72
C ARG A 127 -6.88 20.98 -1.69
N PRO A 128 -7.53 21.99 -1.11
CA PRO A 128 -8.44 21.83 0.02
C PRO A 128 -9.51 20.74 -0.15
N ASN A 129 -10.11 20.60 -1.34
CA ASN A 129 -11.15 19.58 -1.55
C ASN A 129 -10.61 18.15 -1.46
N ALA A 130 -9.31 17.94 -1.69
CA ALA A 130 -8.68 16.63 -1.72
C ALA A 130 -8.33 16.07 -0.33
N ALA A 131 -8.47 16.88 0.73
CA ALA A 131 -8.26 16.46 2.11
C ALA A 131 -9.21 15.34 2.54
N LEU A 132 -8.92 14.69 3.67
CA LEU A 132 -9.73 13.66 4.32
C LEU A 132 -10.52 14.20 5.53
N TRP A 133 -10.06 15.32 6.11
CA TRP A 133 -10.73 16.11 7.15
C TRP A 133 -10.96 17.52 6.64
N ARG A 134 -12.14 18.05 6.96
CA ARG A 134 -12.49 19.43 6.70
C ARG A 134 -11.69 20.36 7.62
N LYS A 135 -11.75 21.66 7.31
CA LYS A 135 -11.07 22.71 8.07
C LYS A 135 -11.52 22.74 9.54
N ASP A 136 -12.78 22.42 9.80
CA ASP A 136 -13.38 22.33 11.14
C ASP A 136 -13.17 20.98 11.85
N TRP A 137 -12.32 20.11 11.29
CA TRP A 137 -12.04 18.75 11.76
C TRP A 137 -13.19 17.74 11.63
N SER A 138 -14.30 18.10 10.98
CA SER A 138 -15.28 17.10 10.57
C SER A 138 -14.69 16.19 9.49
N ILE A 139 -14.91 14.89 9.60
CA ILE A 139 -14.34 13.91 8.68
C ILE A 139 -15.13 13.85 7.37
N LYS A 140 -14.43 13.78 6.23
CA LYS A 140 -15.05 13.55 4.91
C LYS A 140 -15.43 12.06 4.75
N PRO A 141 -16.38 11.72 3.85
CA PRO A 141 -16.62 10.32 3.46
C PRO A 141 -15.34 9.59 3.06
N ALA A 142 -14.45 10.23 2.29
CA ALA A 142 -13.15 9.67 1.93
C ALA A 142 -12.25 9.41 3.16
N GLY A 143 -12.28 10.28 4.17
CA GLY A 143 -11.55 10.06 5.42
C GLY A 143 -12.10 8.89 6.24
N LYS A 144 -13.42 8.69 6.25
CA LYS A 144 -14.04 7.51 6.88
C LYS A 144 -13.62 6.23 6.17
N MET A 145 -13.68 6.23 4.84
CA MET A 145 -13.25 5.09 4.01
C MET A 145 -11.77 4.75 4.21
N TRP A 146 -10.90 5.77 4.22
CA TRP A 146 -9.48 5.56 4.52
C TRP A 146 -9.28 4.90 5.89
N LYS A 147 -9.99 5.37 6.93
CA LYS A 147 -9.92 4.76 8.26
C LYS A 147 -10.41 3.32 8.26
N GLU A 148 -11.53 3.04 7.60
CA GLU A 148 -12.09 1.69 7.50
C GLU A 148 -11.10 0.74 6.83
N LEU A 149 -10.48 1.14 5.71
CA LEU A 149 -9.46 0.31 5.04
C LEU A 149 -8.26 0.05 5.95
N VAL A 150 -7.66 1.12 6.49
CA VAL A 150 -6.36 1.06 7.17
C VAL A 150 -6.44 0.50 8.58
N PHE A 151 -7.54 0.71 9.30
CA PHE A 151 -7.67 0.33 10.71
C PHE A 151 -8.68 -0.80 10.97
N GLU A 152 -9.44 -1.22 9.96
CA GLU A 152 -10.47 -2.26 10.15
C GLU A 152 -10.34 -3.37 9.11
N LYS A 153 -10.31 -3.07 7.81
CA LYS A 153 -10.33 -4.09 6.75
C LYS A 153 -9.00 -4.79 6.53
N TRP A 154 -7.88 -4.07 6.63
CA TRP A 154 -6.54 -4.63 6.39
C TRP A 154 -5.86 -5.08 7.68
N TRP A 155 -6.66 -5.70 8.55
CA TRP A 155 -6.24 -6.33 9.79
C TRP A 155 -6.79 -7.76 9.82
N THR A 156 -6.13 -8.64 10.57
CA THR A 156 -6.62 -10.02 10.76
C THR A 156 -6.89 -10.23 12.24
N SER A 157 -8.13 -10.64 12.54
CA SER A 157 -8.57 -11.02 13.87
C SER A 157 -9.49 -12.23 13.69
N GLU A 158 -8.90 -13.41 13.73
CA GLU A 158 -9.55 -14.67 13.37
C GLU A 158 -9.39 -15.69 14.49
N GLU A 159 -10.38 -16.58 14.62
CA GLU A 159 -10.35 -17.72 15.52
C GLU A 159 -10.38 -19.01 14.68
N CYS A 160 -9.55 -19.99 15.02
CA CYS A 160 -9.53 -21.29 14.38
C CYS A 160 -9.57 -22.40 15.43
N THR A 161 -10.17 -23.54 15.08
CA THR A 161 -10.02 -24.78 15.86
C THR A 161 -9.06 -25.70 15.13
N THR A 162 -8.11 -26.28 15.85
CA THR A 162 -7.17 -27.25 15.27
C THR A 162 -7.88 -28.54 14.89
N ASP A 163 -7.45 -29.15 13.80
CA ASP A 163 -7.89 -30.48 13.39
C ASP A 163 -7.30 -31.60 14.28
N ALA A 164 -7.57 -32.86 13.94
CA ALA A 164 -7.04 -34.02 14.66
C ALA A 164 -5.50 -34.13 14.64
N SER A 165 -4.82 -33.42 13.74
CA SER A 165 -3.36 -33.33 13.70
C SER A 165 -2.80 -32.19 14.56
N GLY A 166 -3.67 -31.36 15.15
CA GLY A 166 -3.28 -30.18 15.91
C GLY A 166 -2.99 -28.95 15.05
N SER A 167 -3.48 -28.92 13.80
CA SER A 167 -3.19 -27.86 12.83
C SER A 167 -4.42 -27.01 12.51
N CYS A 168 -4.22 -25.72 12.26
CA CYS A 168 -5.22 -24.86 11.65
C CYS A 168 -4.53 -23.90 10.67
N GLU A 169 -5.27 -23.41 9.67
CA GLU A 169 -4.78 -22.42 8.71
C GLU A 169 -5.65 -21.16 8.76
N VAL A 170 -5.00 -20.00 8.73
CA VAL A 170 -5.66 -18.68 8.74
C VAL A 170 -5.06 -17.84 7.62
N SER A 171 -5.92 -17.19 6.83
CA SER A 171 -5.49 -16.18 5.87
C SER A 171 -5.32 -14.85 6.60
N ALA A 172 -4.08 -14.35 6.62
CA ALA A 172 -3.72 -13.14 7.35
C ALA A 172 -3.10 -12.07 6.43
N PHE A 173 -3.33 -10.80 6.76
CA PHE A 173 -2.57 -9.69 6.19
C PHE A 173 -1.11 -9.74 6.67
N LEU A 174 -0.26 -8.95 6.03
CA LEU A 174 1.12 -8.79 6.49
C LEU A 174 1.14 -8.00 7.79
N GLY A 175 1.91 -8.45 8.78
CA GLY A 175 2.00 -7.75 10.05
C GLY A 175 2.50 -8.60 11.20
N ASP A 176 2.49 -7.98 12.37
CA ASP A 176 2.82 -8.61 13.64
C ASP A 176 1.54 -9.07 14.35
N TYR A 177 1.55 -10.31 14.81
CA TYR A 177 0.42 -10.97 15.41
C TYR A 177 0.75 -11.48 16.80
N GLU A 178 -0.25 -11.37 17.68
CA GLU A 178 -0.32 -12.15 18.91
C GLU A 178 -1.27 -13.33 18.65
N ILE A 179 -0.79 -14.54 18.94
CA ILE A 179 -1.52 -15.79 18.75
C ILE A 179 -1.76 -16.38 20.13
N VAL A 180 -3.03 -16.57 20.47
CA VAL A 180 -3.47 -17.18 21.73
C VAL A 180 -3.97 -18.59 21.43
N VAL A 181 -3.41 -19.58 22.11
CA VAL A 181 -3.78 -20.99 21.97
C VAL A 181 -4.36 -21.47 23.29
N GLU A 182 -5.57 -22.01 23.24
CA GLU A 182 -6.26 -22.57 24.40
C GLU A 182 -6.55 -24.07 24.22
N HIS A 183 -6.25 -24.86 25.24
CA HIS A 183 -6.56 -26.30 25.25
C HIS A 183 -6.68 -26.82 26.68
N ALA A 184 -7.76 -27.54 26.97
CA ALA A 184 -8.00 -28.18 28.27
C ALA A 184 -7.81 -27.22 29.48
N GLY A 185 -8.21 -25.95 29.34
CA GLY A 185 -8.08 -24.94 30.39
C GLY A 185 -6.70 -24.28 30.51
N HIS A 186 -5.76 -24.61 29.64
CA HIS A 186 -4.46 -23.95 29.54
C HIS A 186 -4.43 -22.96 28.37
N THR A 187 -3.87 -21.77 28.61
CA THR A 187 -3.69 -20.72 27.60
C THR A 187 -2.21 -20.41 27.41
N VAL A 188 -1.74 -20.35 26.16
CA VAL A 188 -0.39 -19.92 25.79
C VAL A 188 -0.46 -18.84 24.73
N THR A 189 0.27 -17.75 24.96
CA THR A 189 0.40 -16.64 24.01
C THR A 189 1.77 -16.66 23.35
N THR A 190 1.82 -16.52 22.03
CA THR A 190 3.05 -16.36 21.24
C THR A 190 2.94 -15.21 20.25
N LYS A 191 4.07 -14.70 19.78
CA LYS A 191 4.13 -13.63 18.78
C LYS A 191 4.73 -14.13 17.49
N ALA A 192 4.22 -13.65 16.36
CA ALA A 192 4.70 -14.00 15.05
C ALA A 192 4.53 -12.85 14.06
N THR A 193 5.49 -12.70 13.14
CA THR A 193 5.39 -11.78 12.01
C THR A 193 5.03 -12.58 10.76
N VAL A 194 3.95 -12.19 10.09
CA VAL A 194 3.51 -12.73 8.80
C VAL A 194 4.12 -11.87 7.69
N GLY A 195 5.02 -12.48 6.91
CA GLY A 195 5.62 -11.87 5.72
C GLY A 195 4.99 -12.40 4.43
N LYS A 196 5.49 -11.94 3.26
CA LYS A 196 4.96 -12.31 1.94
C LYS A 196 4.95 -13.83 1.66
N THR A 197 5.79 -14.61 2.35
CA THR A 197 5.86 -16.08 2.24
C THR A 197 4.99 -16.81 3.26
N GLY A 198 4.17 -16.09 4.04
CA GLY A 198 3.44 -16.64 5.18
C GLY A 198 4.33 -16.95 6.37
N LYS A 199 3.75 -17.59 7.40
CA LYS A 199 4.43 -17.97 8.62
C LYS A 199 3.79 -19.21 9.25
N THR A 200 4.59 -20.24 9.51
CA THR A 200 4.19 -21.37 10.36
C THR A 200 4.64 -21.11 11.80
N VAL A 201 3.75 -21.33 12.76
CA VAL A 201 4.01 -21.16 14.20
C VAL A 201 3.64 -22.46 14.91
N THR A 202 4.60 -23.04 15.64
CA THR A 202 4.37 -24.23 16.46
C THR A 202 4.33 -23.83 17.93
N VAL A 203 3.20 -24.06 18.59
CA VAL A 203 3.02 -23.79 20.03
C VAL A 203 3.01 -25.12 20.78
N LYS A 204 3.88 -25.25 21.80
CA LYS A 204 3.92 -26.42 22.68
C LYS A 204 3.22 -26.10 23.98
N LEU A 205 2.12 -26.80 24.24
CA LEU A 205 1.43 -26.78 25.52
C LEU A 205 2.17 -27.74 26.46
N ARG A 206 2.70 -27.26 27.58
CA ARG A 206 3.33 -28.16 28.57
C ARG A 206 2.22 -28.94 29.27
N GLN A 207 2.29 -30.27 29.26
CA GLN A 207 1.58 -31.09 30.22
C GLN A 207 2.33 -31.03 31.55
N GLU A 208 1.68 -30.60 32.63
CA GLU A 208 2.20 -30.91 33.97
C GLU A 208 2.12 -32.43 34.18
N SER A 209 3.23 -33.00 34.64
CA SER A 209 3.31 -34.41 35.02
C SER A 209 2.42 -34.61 36.26
N GLN A 210 1.46 -35.54 36.17
CA GLN A 210 0.71 -36.03 37.33
C GLN A 210 1.63 -36.70 38.35
#